data_AF-A0A3D1Z4I7-F1
#
_entry.id   AF-A0A3D1Z4I7-F1
#
_cell.length_a   1.000
_cell.length_b   1.000
_cell.length_c   1.000
_cell.angle_alpha   90.00
_cell.angle_beta   90.00
_cell.angle_gamma   90.00
#
_symmetry.space_group_name_H-M   'P 1'
#
loop_
_entity.id
_entity.type
_entity.pdbx_description
1 polymer ?
#
loop_
_entity_poly.entity_id
_entity_poly.type
_entity_poly.pdbx_seq_one_letter_code
_entity_poly.pdbx_strand_id
1 'polypeptide(L)'
;MDKIKVIARWVLTIPAGVLVAWLVFALSQVSVSFVLHYFLGLSEGSFFPLVYKHTVPYLLMGGVFIASVVKFAPSHPKQTAYVCAVLALLHSVLPFIIASQFLKDNSLNHWGVIGVVCEIAGVLLMTYAVRSTSTDLRNT
;
A
#
# COMPACT_ATOMS: atom_id res chain seq x y z
N MET A 1 31.14 5.33 2.76
CA MET A 1 30.36 4.65 1.70
C MET A 1 30.23 5.62 0.54
N ASP A 2 30.64 5.24 -0.67
CA ASP A 2 30.63 6.15 -1.83
C ASP A 2 29.21 6.65 -2.10
N LYS A 3 29.03 7.96 -2.29
CA LYS A 3 27.71 8.58 -2.52
C LYS A 3 26.92 7.88 -3.63
N ILE A 4 27.62 7.39 -4.65
CA ILE A 4 27.05 6.62 -5.78
C ILE A 4 26.40 5.31 -5.32
N LYS A 5 27.01 4.58 -4.37
CA LYS A 5 26.45 3.33 -3.83
C LYS A 5 25.18 3.58 -3.01
N VAL A 6 25.12 4.71 -2.31
CA VAL A 6 23.92 5.12 -1.56
C VAL A 6 22.78 5.41 -2.53
N ILE A 7 23.04 6.21 -3.56
CA ILE A 7 22.04 6.57 -4.58
C ILE A 7 21.55 5.33 -5.33
N ALA A 8 22.46 4.46 -5.77
CA ALA A 8 22.12 3.23 -6.49
C ALA A 8 21.20 2.31 -5.65
N ARG A 9 21.43 2.22 -4.33
CA ARG A 9 20.53 1.48 -3.43
C ARG A 9 19.13 2.07 -3.41
N TRP A 10 19.00 3.38 -3.25
CA TRP A 10 17.69 4.04 -3.25
C TRP A 10 16.93 3.88 -4.57
N VAL A 11 17.64 4.01 -5.70
CA VAL A 11 17.07 3.82 -7.04
C VAL A 11 16.55 2.39 -7.24
N LEU A 12 17.18 1.39 -6.62
CA LEU A 12 16.72 0.00 -6.69
C LEU A 12 15.61 -0.32 -5.67
N THR A 13 15.72 0.22 -4.45
CA THR A 13 14.83 -0.13 -3.34
C THR A 13 13.40 0.37 -3.56
N ILE A 14 13.21 1.58 -4.09
CA ILE A 14 11.85 2.14 -4.27
C ILE A 14 11.06 1.32 -5.30
N PRO A 15 11.54 1.07 -6.53
CA PRO A 15 10.85 0.21 -7.49
C PRO A 15 10.64 -1.21 -6.98
N ALA A 16 11.63 -1.78 -6.28
CA ALA A 16 11.48 -3.11 -5.68
C ALA A 16 10.36 -3.14 -4.63
N GLY A 17 10.26 -2.12 -3.77
CA GLY A 17 9.18 -1.98 -2.80
C GLY A 17 7.80 -1.87 -3.46
N VAL A 18 7.70 -1.11 -4.56
CA VAL A 18 6.47 -1.03 -5.36
C VAL A 18 6.09 -2.39 -5.94
N LEU A 19 7.05 -3.13 -6.51
CA LEU A 19 6.81 -4.47 -7.05
C LEU A 19 6.35 -5.46 -5.98
N VAL A 20 6.94 -5.41 -4.78
CA VAL A 20 6.51 -6.26 -3.66
C VAL A 20 5.09 -5.91 -3.22
N ALA A 21 4.77 -4.62 -3.11
CA ALA A 21 3.42 -4.18 -2.75
C ALA A 21 2.38 -4.63 -3.79
N TRP A 22 2.68 -4.49 -5.08
CA TRP A 22 1.85 -4.96 -6.19
C TRP A 22 1.68 -6.48 -6.21
N LEU A 23 2.76 -7.22 -5.93
CA LEU A 23 2.70 -8.67 -5.83
C LEU A 23 1.77 -9.10 -4.69
N VAL A 24 1.88 -8.48 -3.51
CA VAL A 24 0.97 -8.75 -2.38
C VAL A 24 -0.46 -8.39 -2.73
N PHE A 25 -0.70 -7.27 -3.41
CA PHE A 25 -2.03 -6.90 -3.88
C PHE A 25 -2.61 -7.98 -4.82
N ALA A 26 -1.87 -8.38 -5.85
CA ALA A 26 -2.31 -9.39 -6.81
C ALA A 26 -2.60 -10.75 -6.14
N LEU A 27 -1.68 -11.21 -5.28
CA LEU A 27 -1.86 -12.45 -4.52
C LEU A 27 -3.06 -12.38 -3.59
N SER A 28 -3.28 -11.23 -2.93
CA SER A 28 -4.44 -11.04 -2.05
C SER A 28 -5.75 -11.09 -2.85
N GLN A 29 -5.81 -10.44 -4.01
CA GLN A 29 -7.00 -10.49 -4.88
C GLN A 29 -7.31 -11.92 -5.34
N VAL A 30 -6.29 -12.67 -5.77
CA VAL A 30 -6.45 -14.08 -6.16
C VAL A 30 -6.90 -14.93 -4.97
N SER A 31 -6.30 -14.72 -3.81
CA SER A 31 -6.64 -15.46 -2.58
C SER A 31 -8.08 -15.20 -2.14
N VAL A 32 -8.56 -13.96 -2.27
CA VAL A 32 -9.93 -13.59 -1.90
C VAL A 32 -10.95 -14.24 -2.84
N SER A 33 -10.71 -14.17 -4.15
CA SER A 33 -11.56 -14.86 -5.12
C SER A 33 -11.55 -16.37 -4.86
N PHE A 34 -10.40 -16.96 -4.57
CA PHE A 34 -10.32 -18.39 -4.27
C PHE A 34 -11.05 -18.77 -2.98
N VAL A 35 -10.78 -18.11 -1.85
CA VAL A 35 -11.39 -18.48 -0.56
C VAL A 35 -12.89 -18.17 -0.52
N LEU A 36 -13.30 -16.98 -0.93
CA LEU A 36 -14.71 -16.58 -0.79
C LEU A 36 -15.60 -17.24 -1.83
N HIS A 37 -15.14 -17.38 -3.07
CA HIS A 37 -15.93 -17.99 -4.13
C HIS A 37 -15.87 -19.52 -4.08
N TYR A 38 -14.67 -20.10 -3.99
CA TYR A 38 -14.49 -21.55 -4.13
C TYR A 38 -14.76 -22.31 -2.82
N PHE A 39 -14.32 -21.80 -1.67
CA PHE A 39 -14.52 -22.49 -0.38
C PHE A 39 -15.85 -22.16 0.29
N LEU A 40 -16.27 -20.89 0.26
CA LEU A 40 -17.49 -20.45 0.95
C LEU A 40 -18.71 -20.36 0.03
N GLY A 41 -18.54 -20.58 -1.28
CA GLY A 41 -19.64 -20.54 -2.25
C GLY A 41 -20.31 -19.17 -2.36
N LEU A 42 -19.65 -18.10 -1.92
CA LEU A 42 -20.22 -16.76 -1.96
C LEU A 42 -20.18 -16.22 -3.39
N SER A 43 -21.29 -15.60 -3.79
CA SER A 43 -21.35 -14.87 -5.06
C SER A 43 -20.39 -13.68 -5.02
N GLU A 44 -19.63 -13.45 -6.09
CA GLU A 44 -18.68 -12.33 -6.15
C GLU A 44 -19.34 -10.96 -6.05
N GLY A 45 -20.64 -10.87 -6.38
CA GLY A 45 -21.43 -9.64 -6.25
C GLY A 45 -22.06 -9.45 -4.88
N SER A 46 -21.88 -10.38 -3.94
CA SER A 46 -22.41 -10.25 -2.58
C SER A 46 -21.59 -9.26 -1.76
N PHE A 47 -22.23 -8.64 -0.76
CA PHE A 47 -21.65 -7.56 0.04
C PHE A 47 -20.29 -7.94 0.66
N PHE A 48 -20.17 -9.13 1.26
CA PHE A 48 -18.96 -9.54 1.97
C PHE A 48 -17.73 -9.68 1.06
N PRO A 49 -17.77 -10.46 -0.05
CA PRO A 49 -16.69 -10.51 -1.02
C PRO A 49 -16.32 -9.14 -1.59
N LEU A 50 -17.32 -8.30 -1.85
CA LEU A 50 -17.08 -6.98 -2.42
C LEU A 50 -16.34 -6.06 -1.45
N VAL A 51 -16.78 -6.00 -0.19
CA VAL A 51 -16.07 -5.27 0.87
C VAL A 51 -14.65 -5.80 1.02
N TYR A 52 -14.47 -7.12 1.08
CA TYR A 52 -13.14 -7.69 1.30
C TYR A 52 -12.19 -7.41 0.14
N LYS A 53 -12.62 -7.62 -1.12
CA LYS A 53 -11.83 -7.35 -2.35
C LYS A 53 -11.38 -5.89 -2.44
N HIS A 54 -12.18 -4.96 -1.92
CA HIS A 54 -11.92 -3.52 -1.98
C HIS A 54 -11.31 -2.92 -0.71
N THR A 55 -11.07 -3.71 0.36
CA THR A 55 -10.49 -3.19 1.60
C THR A 55 -9.14 -3.83 1.89
N VAL A 56 -9.11 -5.15 2.08
CA VAL A 56 -7.93 -5.86 2.57
C VAL A 56 -6.74 -5.79 1.61
N PRO A 57 -6.88 -6.06 0.30
CA PRO A 57 -5.74 -5.98 -0.63
C PRO A 57 -5.11 -4.58 -0.67
N TYR A 58 -5.93 -3.53 -0.65
CA TYR A 58 -5.47 -2.14 -0.67
C TYR A 58 -4.75 -1.75 0.62
N LEU A 59 -5.31 -2.14 1.77
CA LEU A 59 -4.68 -1.92 3.07
C LEU A 59 -3.32 -2.62 3.17
N LEU A 60 -3.24 -3.87 2.72
CA LEU A 60 -1.99 -4.62 2.69
C LEU A 60 -0.98 -3.98 1.74
N MET A 61 -1.41 -3.57 0.55
CA MET A 61 -0.54 -2.91 -0.44
C MET A 61 0.13 -1.67 0.15
N GLY A 62 -0.66 -0.77 0.76
CA GLY A 62 -0.15 0.45 1.38
C GLY A 62 0.84 0.18 2.52
N GLY A 63 0.52 -0.78 3.40
CA GLY A 63 1.39 -1.15 4.51
C GLY A 63 2.68 -1.86 4.07
N VAL A 64 2.58 -2.81 3.14
CA VAL A 64 3.73 -3.60 2.65
C VAL A 64 4.71 -2.73 1.88
N PHE A 65 4.24 -1.73 1.13
CA PHE A 65 5.13 -0.77 0.47
C PHE A 65 6.06 -0.09 1.48
N ILE A 66 5.52 0.46 2.56
CA ILE A 66 6.32 1.13 3.59
C ILE A 66 7.26 0.12 4.29
N ALA A 67 6.74 -1.05 4.68
CA ALA A 67 7.52 -2.05 5.40
C ALA A 67 8.70 -2.57 4.57
N SER A 68 8.49 -2.83 3.28
CA SER A 68 9.53 -3.32 2.37
C SER A 68 10.62 -2.28 2.16
N VAL A 69 10.25 -1.04 1.81
CA VAL A 69 11.24 0.02 1.56
C VAL A 69 12.04 0.34 2.82
N VAL A 70 11.39 0.44 3.99
CA VAL A 70 12.08 0.69 5.26
C VAL A 70 13.07 -0.43 5.61
N LYS A 71 12.73 -1.69 5.34
CA LYS A 71 13.59 -2.84 5.62
C LYS A 71 14.86 -2.86 4.75
N PHE A 72 14.76 -2.40 3.51
CA PHE A 72 15.88 -2.42 2.56
C PHE A 72 16.64 -1.09 2.49
N ALA A 73 16.07 0.00 3.00
CA ALA A 73 16.71 1.31 2.97
C ALA A 73 17.98 1.31 3.82
N PRO A 74 19.08 1.91 3.32
CA PRO A 74 20.39 1.85 3.97
C PRO A 74 20.51 2.72 5.23
N SER A 75 19.56 3.61 5.52
CA SER A 75 19.63 4.51 6.68
C SER A 75 18.29 5.20 7.00
N HIS A 76 18.08 5.53 8.28
CA HIS A 76 17.00 6.39 8.81
C HIS A 76 15.56 5.89 8.55
N PRO A 77 15.14 4.77 9.18
CA PRO A 77 13.84 4.14 8.93
C PRO A 77 12.65 5.09 9.12
N LYS A 78 12.71 6.02 10.10
CA LYS A 78 11.67 7.03 10.30
C LYS A 78 11.52 7.97 9.11
N GLN A 79 12.63 8.54 8.62
CA GLN A 79 12.62 9.49 7.51
C GLN A 79 12.19 8.81 6.22
N THR A 80 12.70 7.59 5.99
CA THR A 80 12.28 6.73 4.87
C THR A 80 10.78 6.51 4.88
N ALA A 81 10.20 6.13 6.02
CA ALA A 81 8.77 5.89 6.13
C ALA A 81 7.94 7.14 5.77
N TYR A 82 8.33 8.33 6.25
CA TYR A 82 7.64 9.58 5.90
C TYR A 82 7.73 9.93 4.41
N VAL A 83 8.91 9.81 3.81
CA VAL A 83 9.10 10.09 2.37
C VAL A 83 8.27 9.11 1.53
N CYS A 84 8.32 7.82 1.85
CA CYS A 84 7.54 6.81 1.16
C CYS A 84 6.03 7.00 1.37
N ALA A 85 5.59 7.42 2.57
CA ALA A 85 4.19 7.74 2.81
C ALA A 85 3.70 8.86 1.88
N VAL A 86 4.47 9.94 1.75
CA VAL A 86 4.12 11.03 0.82
C VAL A 86 4.05 10.52 -0.62
N LEU A 87 5.02 9.72 -1.06
CA LEU A 87 5.02 9.15 -2.41
C LEU A 87 3.82 8.22 -2.66
N ALA A 88 3.45 7.40 -1.68
CA ALA A 88 2.30 6.51 -1.77
C ALA A 88 0.97 7.28 -1.79
N LEU A 89 0.85 8.35 -1.00
CA LEU A 89 -0.30 9.24 -1.03
C LEU A 89 -0.42 9.95 -2.39
N LEU A 90 0.68 10.42 -2.96
CA LEU A 90 0.68 11.01 -4.30
C LEU A 90 0.26 9.97 -5.35
N HIS A 91 0.79 8.76 -5.27
CA HIS A 91 0.46 7.67 -6.18
C HIS A 91 -1.01 7.25 -6.11
N SER A 92 -1.64 7.27 -4.94
CA SER A 92 -3.05 6.87 -4.77
C SER A 92 -4.02 8.02 -5.05
N VAL A 93 -3.72 9.23 -4.57
CA VAL A 93 -4.64 10.37 -4.61
C VAL A 93 -4.64 11.09 -5.96
N LEU A 94 -3.49 11.28 -6.63
CA LEU A 94 -3.47 11.98 -7.93
C LEU A 94 -4.27 11.24 -9.01
N PRO A 95 -4.05 9.93 -9.25
CA PRO A 95 -4.84 9.20 -10.23
C PRO A 95 -6.32 9.18 -9.87
N PHE A 96 -6.66 9.12 -8.59
CA PHE A 96 -8.04 9.18 -8.13
C PHE A 96 -8.70 10.54 -8.44
N ILE A 97 -8.02 11.66 -8.17
CA ILE A 97 -8.52 13.01 -8.50
C ILE A 97 -8.66 13.16 -10.01
N ILE A 98 -7.64 12.76 -10.78
CA ILE A 98 -7.65 12.83 -12.25
C ILE A 98 -8.81 12.00 -12.80
N ALA A 99 -8.96 10.74 -12.36
CA ALA A 99 -10.08 9.90 -12.76
C ALA A 99 -11.42 10.54 -12.40
N SER A 100 -11.55 11.09 -11.20
CA SER A 100 -12.82 11.70 -10.74
C SER A 100 -13.22 12.96 -11.51
N GLN A 101 -12.25 13.78 -11.93
CA GLN A 101 -12.51 15.05 -12.62
C GLN A 101 -12.62 14.89 -14.13
N PHE A 102 -11.82 14.01 -14.74
CA PHE A 102 -11.74 13.87 -16.19
C PHE A 102 -12.63 12.77 -16.74
N LEU A 103 -12.86 11.68 -16.00
CA LEU A 103 -13.68 10.58 -16.53
C LEU A 103 -15.17 10.81 -16.35
N LYS A 104 -15.59 11.76 -15.48
CA LYS A 104 -16.95 12.32 -15.32
C LYS A 104 -18.11 11.32 -15.45
N ASP A 105 -17.83 10.06 -15.22
CA ASP A 105 -18.79 8.99 -15.27
C ASP A 105 -19.41 8.97 -13.88
N ASN A 106 -20.74 9.04 -13.81
CA ASN A 106 -21.50 8.96 -12.55
C ASN A 106 -21.29 7.62 -11.82
N SER A 107 -20.48 6.73 -12.39
CA SER A 107 -19.98 5.49 -11.79
C SER A 107 -18.56 5.61 -11.26
N LEU A 108 -18.19 6.73 -10.59
CA LEU A 108 -17.10 6.67 -9.61
C LEU A 108 -17.49 5.59 -8.61
N ASN A 109 -16.95 4.39 -8.84
CA ASN A 109 -17.34 3.20 -8.14
C ASN A 109 -17.01 3.43 -6.67
N HIS A 110 -18.02 3.53 -5.80
CA HIS A 110 -17.87 3.79 -4.37
C HIS A 110 -16.84 2.84 -3.73
N TRP A 111 -16.72 1.63 -4.29
CA TRP A 111 -15.72 0.63 -3.94
C TRP A 111 -14.28 1.01 -4.25
N GLY A 112 -14.02 1.79 -5.30
CA GLY A 112 -12.71 2.36 -5.59
C GLY A 112 -12.31 3.43 -4.56
N VAL A 113 -13.26 4.25 -4.10
CA VAL A 113 -13.03 5.22 -3.03
C VAL A 113 -12.65 4.51 -1.73
N ILE A 114 -13.38 3.45 -1.38
CA ILE A 114 -13.09 2.60 -0.21
C ILE A 114 -11.68 2.01 -0.33
N GLY A 115 -11.30 1.52 -1.51
CA GLY A 115 -9.95 1.02 -1.77
C GLY A 115 -8.86 2.05 -1.49
N VAL A 116 -8.99 3.27 -2.03
CA VAL A 116 -8.03 4.36 -1.79
C VAL A 116 -7.94 4.71 -0.30
N VAL A 117 -9.08 4.79 0.40
CA VAL A 117 -9.10 5.05 1.85
C VAL A 117 -8.38 3.95 2.64
N CYS A 118 -8.59 2.69 2.27
CA CYS A 118 -7.91 1.55 2.90
C CYS A 118 -6.41 1.54 2.63
N GLU A 119 -5.97 1.88 1.41
CA GLU A 119 -4.55 2.03 1.08
C GLU A 119 -3.89 3.11 1.94
N ILE A 120 -4.53 4.29 2.02
CA ILE A 120 -4.07 5.40 2.88
C ILE A 120 -3.97 4.94 4.33
N ALA A 121 -4.97 4.21 4.84
CA ALA A 121 -4.94 3.66 6.20
C ALA A 121 -3.75 2.71 6.40
N GLY A 122 -3.49 1.81 5.45
CA GLY A 122 -2.33 0.91 5.47
C GLY A 122 -0.98 1.66 5.52
N VAL A 123 -0.84 2.69 4.69
CA VAL A 123 0.34 3.58 4.69
C VAL A 123 0.52 4.27 6.04
N LEU A 124 -0.54 4.82 6.62
CA LEU A 124 -0.49 5.53 7.90
C LEU A 124 -0.16 4.59 9.06
N LEU A 125 -0.82 3.42 9.13
CA LEU A 125 -0.59 2.43 10.17
C LEU A 125 0.86 1.94 10.15
N MET A 126 1.40 1.61 8.99
CA MET A 126 2.79 1.14 8.90
C MET A 126 3.80 2.24 9.20
N THR A 127 3.55 3.47 8.73
CA THR A 127 4.40 4.63 9.06
C THR A 127 4.44 4.87 10.57
N TYR A 128 3.29 4.77 11.25
CA TYR A 128 3.20 4.88 12.70
C TYR A 128 3.95 3.74 13.41
N ALA A 129 3.80 2.50 12.94
CA ALA A 129 4.51 1.34 13.49
C ALA A 129 6.04 1.53 13.39
N VAL A 130 6.55 1.94 12.23
CA VAL A 130 8.00 2.20 12.05
C VAL A 130 8.49 3.32 12.98
N ARG A 131 7.67 4.37 13.18
CA ARG A 131 8.00 5.49 14.06
C ARG A 131 8.09 5.06 15.53
N SER A 132 7.12 4.29 16.01
CA SER A 132 7.05 3.82 17.40
C SER A 132 8.22 2.90 17.73
N THR A 133 8.47 1.87 16.94
CA THR A 133 9.62 0.95 17.12
C THR A 133 10.97 1.69 17.18
N SER A 134 11.14 2.68 16.31
CA SER A 134 12.37 3.47 16.27
C SER A 134 12.47 4.50 17.41
N THR A 135 11.44 4.67 18.23
CA THR A 135 11.45 5.50 19.44
C THR A 135 11.82 4.66 20.66
N ASP A 136 11.31 3.43 20.73
CA ASP A 136 11.64 2.48 21.81
C ASP A 136 13.12 2.13 21.83
N LEU A 137 13.74 1.87 20.66
CA LEU A 137 15.17 1.58 20.53
C LEU A 137 16.10 2.73 20.97
N ARG A 138 15.58 3.95 21.13
CA ARG A 138 16.37 5.10 21.63
C ARG A 138 16.33 5.22 23.15
N ASN A 139 15.35 4.59 23.79
CA ASN A 139 15.10 4.69 25.23
C ASN A 139 15.62 3.46 26.01
N THR A 140 16.19 2.48 25.31
CA THR A 140 16.90 1.31 25.86
C THR A 140 18.40 1.48 25.70
#